data_AF-A0A7X2VKJ9-F1
#
_entry.id   AF-A0A7X2VKJ9-F1
#
_cell.length_a   1.000
_cell.length_b   1.000
_cell.length_c   1.000
_cell.angle_alpha   90.00
_cell.angle_beta   90.00
_cell.angle_gamma   90.00
#
_symmetry.space_group_name_H-M   'P 1'
#
loop_
_entity.id
_entity.type
_entity.pdbx_description
1 polymer ?
#
loop_
_entity_poly.entity_id
_entity_poly.type
_entity_poly.pdbx_seq_one_letter_code
_entity_poly.pdbx_strand_id
1 'polypeptide(L)'
;MNNLDEQYENLYDFIKNLEILLQKNVFDNQKLEEISVFGKDVLNLCKSREFNINSNDLLSLNSFIELFMKANESSKGYLASQVERFYREVIEPTKDELY
;
A
#
# COMPACT_ATOMS: atom_id res chain seq x y z
N MET A 1 -15.96 16.22 -10.45
CA MET A 1 -16.62 15.32 -9.49
C MET A 1 -15.99 13.97 -9.73
N ASN A 2 -14.87 13.70 -9.08
CA ASN A 2 -14.23 12.39 -9.22
C ASN A 2 -15.15 11.37 -8.57
N ASN A 3 -15.47 10.31 -9.32
CA ASN A 3 -16.28 9.25 -8.78
C ASN A 3 -15.40 8.46 -7.80
N LEU A 4 -15.81 8.39 -6.54
CA LEU A 4 -15.08 7.67 -5.50
C LEU A 4 -14.85 6.19 -5.91
N ASP A 5 -15.78 5.61 -6.67
CA ASP A 5 -15.62 4.29 -7.27
C ASP A 5 -14.47 4.24 -8.28
N GLU A 6 -14.30 5.26 -9.12
CA GLU A 6 -13.19 5.36 -10.08
C GLU A 6 -11.85 5.52 -9.35
N GLN A 7 -11.82 6.30 -8.27
CA GLN A 7 -10.63 6.42 -7.43
C GLN A 7 -10.27 5.07 -6.76
N TYR A 8 -11.26 4.26 -6.37
CA TYR A 8 -11.02 2.93 -5.82
C TYR A 8 -10.52 1.93 -6.85
N GLU A 9 -11.02 1.97 -8.08
CA GLU A 9 -10.51 1.15 -9.18
C GLU A 9 -9.07 1.55 -9.53
N ASN A 10 -8.79 2.86 -9.62
CA ASN A 10 -7.43 3.36 -9.84
C ASN A 10 -6.48 2.93 -8.70
N LEU A 11 -6.92 3.07 -7.44
CA LEU A 11 -6.16 2.63 -6.28
C LEU A 11 -5.85 1.12 -6.36
N TYR A 12 -6.79 0.31 -6.80
CA TYR A 12 -6.59 -1.13 -6.96
C TYR A 12 -5.44 -1.43 -7.95
N ASP A 13 -5.40 -0.76 -9.10
CA ASP A 13 -4.32 -0.91 -10.08
C ASP A 13 -2.97 -0.47 -9.51
N PHE A 14 -2.93 0.65 -8.77
CA PHE A 14 -1.71 1.10 -8.09
C PHE A 14 -1.25 0.11 -7.02
N ILE A 15 -2.17 -0.49 -6.26
CA ILE A 15 -1.86 -1.55 -5.29
C ILE A 15 -1.24 -2.75 -6.00
N LYS A 16 -1.78 -3.18 -7.14
CA LYS A 16 -1.19 -4.30 -7.90
C LYS A 16 0.23 -4.01 -8.37
N ASN A 17 0.51 -2.76 -8.74
CA ASN A 17 1.88 -2.34 -9.07
C ASN A 17 2.81 -2.37 -7.84
N LEU A 18 2.33 -1.94 -6.68
CA LEU A 18 3.08 -2.05 -5.42
C LEU A 18 3.36 -3.51 -5.06
N GLU A 19 2.36 -4.39 -5.16
CA GLU A 19 2.51 -5.84 -4.89
C GLU A 19 3.63 -6.46 -5.75
N ILE A 20 3.64 -6.18 -7.07
CA ILE A 20 4.68 -6.65 -8.00
C ILE A 20 6.06 -6.11 -7.60
N LEU A 21 6.14 -4.85 -7.21
CA LEU A 21 7.39 -4.20 -6.81
C LEU A 21 7.95 -4.82 -5.54
N LEU A 22 7.12 -5.05 -4.52
CA LEU A 22 7.54 -5.70 -3.28
C LEU A 22 7.93 -7.15 -3.52
N GLN A 23 7.15 -7.88 -4.31
CA GLN A 23 7.43 -9.25 -4.69
C GLN A 23 8.82 -9.38 -5.31
N LYS A 24 9.16 -8.54 -6.29
CA LYS A 24 10.42 -8.64 -7.03
C LYS A 24 11.64 -8.17 -6.24
N ASN A 25 11.49 -7.11 -5.44
CA ASN A 25 12.64 -6.39 -4.87
C ASN A 25 12.84 -6.66 -3.37
N VAL A 26 11.84 -7.20 -2.68
CA VAL A 26 11.92 -7.50 -1.23
C VAL A 26 11.92 -9.01 -0.98
N PHE A 27 11.12 -9.76 -1.75
CA PHE A 27 10.81 -11.15 -1.44
C PHE A 27 11.25 -12.16 -2.52
N ASP A 28 12.07 -11.76 -3.50
CA ASP A 28 12.60 -12.66 -4.54
C ASP A 28 11.54 -13.54 -5.22
N ASN A 29 10.37 -12.95 -5.52
CA ASN A 29 9.19 -13.59 -6.07
C ASN A 29 8.42 -14.55 -5.14
N GLN A 30 8.72 -14.55 -3.84
CA GLN A 30 8.00 -15.29 -2.80
C GLN A 30 6.97 -14.40 -2.07
N LYS A 31 6.25 -14.98 -1.09
CA LYS A 31 5.33 -14.29 -0.17
C LYS A 31 4.11 -13.62 -0.85
N LEU A 32 3.67 -14.18 -1.98
CA LEU A 32 2.53 -13.70 -2.77
C LEU A 32 1.25 -13.52 -1.95
N GLU A 33 0.94 -14.49 -1.09
CA GLU A 33 -0.27 -14.46 -0.28
C GLU A 33 -0.21 -13.32 0.73
N GLU A 34 0.91 -13.16 1.45
CA GLU A 34 1.07 -12.09 2.43
C GLU A 34 1.10 -10.70 1.80
N ILE A 35 1.71 -10.57 0.61
CA ILE A 35 1.71 -9.33 -0.16
C ILE A 35 0.29 -8.97 -0.60
N SER A 36 -0.49 -9.95 -1.07
CA SER A 36 -1.90 -9.76 -1.47
C SER A 36 -2.78 -9.38 -0.27
N VAL A 37 -2.55 -9.97 0.91
CA VAL A 37 -3.24 -9.59 2.16
C VAL A 37 -2.95 -8.13 2.49
N PHE A 38 -1.68 -7.70 2.42
CA PHE A 38 -1.33 -6.29 2.61
C PHE A 38 -2.03 -5.37 1.62
N GLY A 39 -2.00 -5.69 0.32
CA GLY A 39 -2.70 -4.90 -0.70
C GLY A 39 -4.20 -4.77 -0.42
N LYS A 40 -4.86 -5.86 -0.01
CA LYS A 40 -6.27 -5.86 0.36
C LYS A 40 -6.54 -4.98 1.59
N ASP A 41 -5.69 -5.03 2.60
CA ASP A 41 -5.84 -4.22 3.80
C ASP A 41 -5.68 -2.72 3.50
N VAL A 42 -4.73 -2.35 2.63
CA VAL A 42 -4.58 -0.98 2.15
C VAL A 42 -5.85 -0.50 1.45
N LEU A 43 -6.39 -1.29 0.52
CA LEU A 43 -7.64 -0.96 -0.18
C LEU A 43 -8.81 -0.78 0.78
N ASN A 44 -8.98 -1.72 1.72
CA ASN A 44 -10.06 -1.67 2.70
C ASN A 44 -9.94 -0.47 3.61
N LEU A 45 -8.71 -0.13 4.05
CA LEU A 45 -8.44 1.03 4.87
C LEU A 45 -8.82 2.31 4.13
N CYS A 46 -8.37 2.49 2.89
CA CYS A 46 -8.74 3.64 2.06
C CYS A 46 -10.26 3.74 1.85
N LYS A 47 -10.95 2.63 1.61
CA LYS A 47 -12.42 2.60 1.48
C LYS A 47 -13.13 2.96 2.79
N SER A 48 -12.68 2.41 3.91
CA SER A 48 -13.32 2.61 5.21
C SER A 48 -13.21 4.03 5.76
N ARG A 49 -12.20 4.78 5.30
CA ARG A 49 -11.90 6.13 5.75
C ARG A 49 -11.96 7.16 4.62
N GLU A 50 -12.45 6.78 3.44
CA GLU A 50 -12.56 7.64 2.27
C GLU A 50 -11.25 8.43 2.01
N PHE A 51 -10.13 7.69 1.94
CA PHE A 51 -8.77 8.23 1.82
C PHE A 51 -8.27 9.15 2.95
N ASN A 52 -9.05 9.41 4.00
CA ASN A 52 -8.65 10.17 5.18
C ASN A 52 -7.74 9.36 6.12
N ILE A 53 -6.54 9.04 5.63
CA ILE A 53 -5.49 8.28 6.32
C ILE A 53 -4.13 8.94 6.14
N ASN A 54 -3.15 8.64 6.97
CA ASN A 54 -1.76 9.10 6.82
C ASN A 54 -0.80 7.92 6.60
N SER A 55 0.47 8.19 6.36
CA SER A 55 1.49 7.15 6.16
C SER A 55 1.60 6.19 7.35
N ASN A 56 1.44 6.67 8.58
CA ASN A 56 1.52 5.83 9.77
C ASN A 56 0.34 4.85 9.83
N ASP A 57 -0.84 5.19 9.30
CA ASP A 57 -1.95 4.24 9.21
C ASP A 57 -1.56 3.03 8.33
N LEU A 58 -0.81 3.24 7.24
CA LEU A 58 -0.30 2.13 6.41
C LEU A 58 0.80 1.33 7.12
N LEU A 59 1.75 2.01 7.75
CA LEU A 59 2.89 1.39 8.44
C LEU A 59 2.48 0.68 9.74
N SER A 60 1.27 0.93 10.24
CA SER A 60 0.71 0.27 11.43
C SER A 60 -0.24 -0.88 11.11
N LEU A 61 -0.51 -1.16 9.82
CA LEU A 61 -1.26 -2.34 9.41
C LEU A 61 -0.55 -3.62 9.88
N ASN A 62 -1.30 -4.54 10.50
CA ASN A 62 -0.75 -5.84 10.92
C ASN A 62 -0.09 -6.58 9.75
N SER A 63 -0.71 -6.53 8.56
CA SER A 63 -0.16 -7.12 7.34
C SER A 63 1.15 -6.46 6.89
N PHE A 64 1.32 -5.15 7.08
CA PHE A 64 2.61 -4.49 6.87
C PHE A 64 3.65 -4.97 7.89
N ILE A 65 3.30 -5.03 9.17
CA ILE A 65 4.20 -5.48 10.25
C ILE A 65 4.66 -6.92 9.96
N GLU A 66 3.76 -7.80 9.50
CA GLU A 66 4.11 -9.16 9.09
C GLU A 66 5.09 -9.20 7.92
N LEU A 67 4.84 -8.42 6.86
CA LEU A 67 5.78 -8.30 5.74
C LEU A 67 7.15 -7.77 6.21
N PHE A 68 7.14 -6.77 7.08
CA PHE A 68 8.35 -6.17 7.63
C PHE A 68 9.17 -7.17 8.46
N MET A 69 8.51 -8.00 9.26
CA MET A 69 9.16 -9.06 10.04
C MET A 69 9.71 -10.20 9.16
N LYS A 70 9.07 -10.47 8.02
CA LYS A 70 9.49 -11.51 7.06
C LYS A 70 10.55 -11.02 6.07
N ALA A 71 10.73 -9.72 5.91
CA ALA A 71 11.72 -9.15 5.01
C ALA A 71 13.15 -9.33 5.55
N ASN A 72 14.10 -9.54 4.63
CA ASN A 72 15.53 -9.54 4.96
C ASN A 72 15.94 -8.18 5.55
N GLU A 73 16.87 -8.17 6.50
CA GLU A 73 17.28 -6.94 7.20
C GLU A 73 17.74 -5.83 6.24
N SER A 74 18.47 -6.20 5.18
CA SER A 74 18.91 -5.29 4.13
C SER A 74 17.78 -4.67 3.31
N SER A 75 16.61 -5.33 3.26
CA SER A 75 15.46 -4.93 2.44
C SER A 75 14.37 -4.22 3.24
N LYS A 76 14.43 -4.24 4.58
CA LYS A 76 13.44 -3.58 5.47
C LYS A 76 13.35 -2.08 5.23
N GLY A 77 14.49 -1.39 5.11
CA GLY A 77 14.53 0.03 4.79
C GLY A 77 13.88 0.34 3.44
N TYR A 78 14.16 -0.50 2.43
CA TYR A 78 13.53 -0.38 1.12
C TYR A 78 12.01 -0.60 1.21
N LEU A 79 11.55 -1.67 1.87
CA LEU A 79 10.12 -1.96 2.06
C LEU A 79 9.37 -0.77 2.67
N ALA A 80 9.87 -0.20 3.78
CA ALA A 80 9.26 0.96 4.41
C ALA A 80 9.22 2.17 3.45
N SER A 81 10.32 2.45 2.74
CA SER A 81 10.39 3.55 1.77
C SER A 81 9.39 3.40 0.63
N GLN A 82 9.12 2.17 0.17
CA GLN A 82 8.16 1.94 -0.92
C GLN A 82 6.72 2.18 -0.46
N VAL A 83 6.39 1.80 0.77
CA VAL A 83 5.05 2.07 1.35
C VAL A 83 4.87 3.57 1.62
N GLU A 84 5.88 4.25 2.12
CA GLU A 84 5.84 5.72 2.29
C GLU A 84 5.71 6.45 0.95
N ARG A 85 6.47 6.01 -0.07
CA ARG A 85 6.39 6.57 -1.42
C ARG A 85 5.02 6.34 -2.03
N PHE A 86 4.46 5.14 -1.86
CA PHE A 86 3.10 4.82 -2.30
C PHE A 86 2.07 5.74 -1.64
N TYR A 87 2.16 5.98 -0.34
CA TYR A 87 1.29 6.94 0.33
C TYR A 87 1.38 8.33 -0.31
N ARG A 88 2.59 8.88 -0.48
CA ARG A 88 2.79 10.25 -0.99
C ARG A 88 2.41 10.43 -2.46
N GLU A 89 2.67 9.43 -3.30
CA GLU A 89 2.47 9.54 -4.75
C GLU A 89 1.08 9.08 -5.19
N VAL A 90 0.40 8.24 -4.41
CA VAL A 90 -0.88 7.62 -4.81
C VAL A 90 -2.02 8.03 -3.89
N ILE A 91 -1.88 7.90 -2.56
CA ILE A 91 -3.00 8.09 -1.63
C ILE A 91 -3.17 9.56 -1.23
N GLU A 92 -2.08 10.26 -0.92
CA GLU A 92 -2.14 11.64 -0.46
C GLU A 92 -2.79 12.59 -1.48
N PRO A 93 -2.48 12.50 -2.80
CA PRO A 93 -3.09 13.37 -3.79
C PRO A 93 -4.60 13.18 -3.96
N THR A 94 -5.15 11.99 -3.64
CA THR A 94 -6.61 11.78 -3.78
C THR A 94 -7.40 12.61 -2.78
N LYS A 95 -6.79 13.05 -1.68
CA LYS A 95 -7.43 13.93 -0.71
C LYS A 95 -7.67 15.33 -1.27
N ASP A 96 -6.71 15.86 -2.03
CA ASP A 96 -6.85 17.17 -2.67
C ASP A 96 -7.89 17.16 -3.79
N GLU A 97 -8.21 15.98 -4.34
CA GLU A 97 -9.28 15.81 -5.34
C GLU A 97 -10.69 15.68 -4.75
N LEU A 98 -10.80 15.47 -3.43
CA LEU A 98 -12.07 15.32 -2.72
C LEU A 98 -12.65 16.67 -2.24
N TYR A 99 -11.86 17.75 -2.25
CA TYR A 99 -12.22 19.09 -1.74
C TYR A 99 -12.11 20.17 -2.81
#